data_AF-A0A838NF06-F1
#
_entry.id   AF-A0A838NF06-F1
#
_cell.length_a   1.000
_cell.length_b   1.000
_cell.length_c   1.000
_cell.angle_alpha   90.00
_cell.angle_beta   90.00
_cell.angle_gamma   90.00
#
_symmetry.space_group_name_H-M   'P 1'
#
loop_
_entity.id
_entity.type
_entity.pdbx_description
1 polymer ?
#
loop_
_entity_poly.entity_id
_entity_poly.type
_entity_poly.pdbx_seq_one_letter_code
_entity_poly.pdbx_strand_id
1 'polypeptide(L)'
;MASLTIRLARKFRAAACLAAFGTGGCGGATPAPAPDPAARDECILPTGEPGDPREILVATARSEEPTVAARRGFEPLIRLDCVGAARPGLAQSWTTDSSHRAWTFVFAPSAAGVTPASAAAEWRTRPDAATTLRYSGVASLEPLDERRLVVSLDRPADSVPFLFADVSLGLVTDTLPPAGTTFVPFRLAGEDPRDALDAGADILRTSDPAVLEYARSRNDFTVHPLPWSRTYVLVVPPGGDGLTDLIPGDSAAFRAGLARDAVHAEARAAEPPFWWSDVGPCPAIETREPTPDQPGANRIGYAREDPVARALAERVVALSDRSMTPAGGLPARLLAASLRDGVGRAYVVPVPRTALVPCRELARWPVGSVLVPLIDTRMSAIVRRGVPALAVEFDGGLRPVDSP
;
A
#
# COMPACT_ATOMS: atom_id res chain seq x y z
N MET A 1 -63.27 18.97 14.64
CA MET A 1 -63.35 17.49 14.65
C MET A 1 -62.17 16.98 15.47
N ALA A 2 -62.24 17.06 16.80
CA ALA A 2 -62.70 15.99 17.72
C ALA A 2 -61.75 14.76 17.67
N SER A 3 -60.66 14.76 18.45
CA SER A 3 -60.55 14.14 19.79
C SER A 3 -61.08 12.71 19.87
N LEU A 4 -60.20 11.73 20.06
CA LEU A 4 -60.56 10.49 20.75
C LEU A 4 -59.46 10.06 21.72
N THR A 5 -59.75 10.34 22.98
CA THR A 5 -59.08 9.89 24.19
C THR A 5 -59.62 8.51 24.54
N ILE A 6 -58.77 7.52 24.79
CA ILE A 6 -59.17 6.32 25.56
C ILE A 6 -58.21 6.18 26.72
N ARG A 7 -58.71 6.49 27.92
CA ARG A 7 -58.17 6.06 29.21
C ARG A 7 -58.94 4.81 29.64
N LEU A 8 -58.23 3.78 30.06
CA LEU A 8 -58.74 2.85 31.06
C LEU A 8 -57.63 2.44 32.01
N ALA A 9 -57.96 2.51 33.28
CA ALA A 9 -57.08 2.48 34.43
C ALA A 9 -57.17 1.15 35.18
N ARG A 10 -56.28 1.01 36.18
CA ARG A 10 -56.21 0.04 37.30
C ARG A 10 -55.40 -1.22 36.97
N LYS A 11 -54.47 -1.68 37.81
CA LYS A 11 -54.38 -1.61 39.28
C LYS A 11 -52.93 -1.44 39.77
N PHE A 12 -52.79 -0.63 40.82
CA PHE A 12 -51.65 -0.61 41.74
C PHE A 12 -51.39 -1.99 42.34
N ARG A 13 -50.12 -2.42 42.32
CA ARG A 13 -49.50 -3.11 43.46
C ARG A 13 -48.10 -2.53 43.64
N ALA A 14 -47.93 -1.91 44.81
CA ALA A 14 -46.65 -1.42 45.30
C ALA A 14 -45.72 -2.61 45.58
N ALA A 15 -44.51 -2.55 45.06
CA ALA A 15 -43.38 -3.30 45.57
C ALA A 15 -42.20 -2.31 45.64
N ALA A 16 -41.94 -1.84 46.85
CA ALA A 16 -40.71 -1.13 47.18
C ALA A 16 -39.56 -2.15 47.16
N CYS A 17 -38.49 -1.87 46.42
CA CYS A 17 -37.17 -2.42 46.67
C CYS A 17 -36.08 -1.52 46.10
N LEU A 18 -35.34 -0.93 47.04
CA LEU A 18 -33.92 -0.54 46.99
C LEU A 18 -33.39 0.17 45.73
N ALA A 19 -33.17 1.47 45.91
CA ALA A 19 -32.17 2.23 45.18
C ALA A 19 -30.77 1.66 45.47
N ALA A 20 -30.15 1.04 44.47
CA ALA A 20 -28.72 0.81 44.43
C ALA A 20 -28.10 1.89 43.53
N PHE A 21 -27.31 2.77 44.13
CA PHE A 21 -26.39 3.66 43.43
C PHE A 21 -25.36 2.81 42.68
N GLY A 22 -25.60 2.56 41.39
CA GLY A 22 -24.62 2.01 40.47
C GLY A 22 -23.78 3.14 39.90
N THR A 23 -22.54 3.26 40.35
CA THR A 23 -21.49 4.03 39.67
C THR A 23 -21.36 3.51 38.24
N GLY A 24 -21.84 4.28 37.27
CA GLY A 24 -21.57 4.05 35.85
C GLY A 24 -20.08 4.23 35.58
N GLY A 25 -19.33 3.14 35.67
CA GLY A 25 -17.95 3.09 35.23
C GLY A 25 -17.90 3.27 33.72
N CYS A 26 -17.16 4.28 33.26
CA CYS A 26 -16.73 4.40 31.88
C CYS A 26 -16.11 3.07 31.45
N GLY A 27 -16.73 2.41 30.46
CA GLY A 27 -16.12 1.28 29.77
C GLY A 27 -14.92 1.78 28.97
N GLY A 28 -13.78 1.93 29.64
CA GLY A 28 -12.50 2.09 28.98
C GLY A 28 -12.23 0.82 28.19
N ALA A 29 -12.10 0.96 26.88
CA ALA A 29 -11.55 -0.10 26.05
C ALA A 29 -10.23 -0.55 26.68
N THR A 30 -10.16 -1.81 27.10
CA THR A 30 -8.91 -2.40 27.59
C THR A 30 -7.87 -2.21 26.49
N PRO A 31 -6.74 -1.53 26.74
CA PRO A 31 -5.67 -1.43 25.78
C PRO A 31 -5.30 -2.85 25.33
N ALA A 32 -5.15 -3.05 24.02
CA ALA A 32 -4.64 -4.32 23.51
C ALA A 32 -3.36 -4.69 24.29
N PRO A 33 -3.21 -5.94 24.76
CA PRO A 33 -2.01 -6.34 25.47
C PRO A 33 -0.79 -6.03 24.61
N ALA A 34 0.22 -5.41 25.22
CA ALA A 34 1.48 -5.12 24.55
C ALA A 34 2.06 -6.43 23.98
N PRO A 35 2.60 -6.42 22.75
CA PRO A 35 3.20 -7.61 22.16
C PRO A 35 4.32 -8.14 23.06
N ASP A 36 4.39 -9.47 23.22
CA ASP A 36 5.44 -10.15 23.97
C ASP A 36 6.81 -9.76 23.39
N PRO A 37 7.72 -9.15 24.18
CA PRO A 37 9.04 -8.73 23.70
C PRO A 37 9.94 -9.90 23.27
N ALA A 38 9.58 -11.15 23.59
CA ALA A 38 10.30 -12.34 23.15
C ALA A 38 9.80 -12.92 21.81
N ALA A 39 8.66 -12.46 21.29
CA ALA A 39 8.20 -12.85 19.96
C ALA A 39 9.12 -12.21 18.92
N ARG A 40 9.74 -13.03 18.06
CA ARG A 40 10.48 -12.52 16.90
C ARG A 40 9.50 -11.70 16.07
N ASP A 41 9.81 -10.42 15.90
CA ASP A 41 9.08 -9.56 14.97
C ASP A 41 9.30 -10.13 13.56
N GLU A 42 8.26 -10.73 13.01
CA GLU A 42 8.27 -11.37 11.68
C GLU A 42 8.58 -10.37 10.56
N CYS A 43 8.42 -9.08 10.84
CA CYS A 43 8.73 -7.99 9.93
C CYS A 43 10.18 -7.50 10.08
N ILE A 44 11.02 -8.15 10.88
CA ILE A 44 12.46 -7.87 10.92
C ILE A 44 13.22 -8.94 10.13
N LEU A 45 14.01 -8.51 9.15
CA LEU A 45 14.93 -9.37 8.41
C LEU A 45 16.13 -9.73 9.30
N PRO A 46 16.37 -11.03 9.59
CA PRO A 46 17.55 -11.45 10.31
C PRO A 46 18.76 -11.42 9.38
N THR A 47 19.72 -10.53 9.65
CA THR A 47 20.91 -10.30 8.81
C THR A 47 22.20 -10.89 9.40
N GLY A 48 22.06 -11.70 10.46
CA GLY A 48 23.18 -12.21 11.27
C GLY A 48 23.58 -11.24 12.38
N GLU A 49 24.74 -11.46 13.00
CA GLU A 49 25.32 -10.47 13.91
C GLU A 49 25.70 -9.22 13.10
N PRO A 50 25.27 -8.01 13.50
CA PRO A 50 25.66 -6.79 12.83
C PRO A 50 27.18 -6.66 12.81
N GLY A 51 27.75 -6.33 11.65
CA GLY A 51 29.17 -6.00 11.54
C GLY A 51 29.46 -4.58 12.06
N ASP A 52 30.72 -4.18 11.97
CA ASP A 52 31.14 -2.82 12.34
C ASP A 52 30.39 -1.76 11.51
N PRO A 53 30.08 -0.59 12.10
CA PRO A 53 29.44 0.52 11.38
C PRO A 53 30.23 0.92 10.13
N ARG A 54 29.55 0.95 8.99
CA ARG A 54 30.13 1.28 7.68
C ARG A 54 29.08 1.81 6.70
N GLU A 55 29.53 2.17 5.50
CA GLU A 55 28.62 2.41 4.39
C GLU A 55 28.00 1.09 3.89
N ILE A 56 26.67 1.11 3.73
CA ILE A 56 25.82 0.04 3.23
C ILE A 56 25.35 0.43 1.82
N LEU A 57 25.80 -0.30 0.81
CA LEU A 57 25.48 -0.02 -0.58
C LEU A 57 24.13 -0.63 -0.97
N VAL A 58 23.16 0.19 -1.35
CA VAL A 58 21.81 -0.25 -1.72
C VAL A 58 21.68 -0.18 -3.24
N ALA A 59 21.72 -1.35 -3.89
CA ALA A 59 21.56 -1.44 -5.33
C ALA A 59 20.13 -1.11 -5.75
N THR A 60 19.99 -0.27 -6.76
CA THR A 60 18.70 0.15 -7.32
C THR A 60 18.60 -0.31 -8.77
N ALA A 61 17.64 -1.17 -9.08
CA ALA A 61 17.43 -1.62 -10.46
C ALA A 61 16.71 -0.54 -11.30
N ARG A 62 15.95 0.36 -10.65
CA ARG A 62 15.22 1.47 -11.30
C ARG A 62 15.32 2.73 -10.46
N SER A 63 15.33 3.90 -11.10
CA SER A 63 15.41 5.20 -10.42
C SER A 63 14.17 5.55 -9.58
N GLU A 64 13.06 4.84 -9.77
CA GLU A 64 11.75 5.15 -9.16
C GLU A 64 11.36 4.18 -8.02
N GLU A 65 12.19 3.18 -7.69
CA GLU A 65 11.92 2.33 -6.53
C GLU A 65 12.18 3.11 -5.24
N PRO A 66 11.22 3.19 -4.30
CA PRO A 66 11.50 3.70 -2.97
C PRO A 66 12.51 2.74 -2.30
N THR A 67 13.75 3.18 -2.25
CA THR A 67 14.86 2.44 -1.63
C THR A 67 14.90 2.70 -0.13
N VAL A 68 15.64 1.84 0.59
CA VAL A 68 16.03 2.09 1.99
C VAL A 68 16.60 3.49 2.16
N ALA A 69 17.36 3.98 1.17
CA ALA A 69 17.96 5.31 1.19
C ALA A 69 16.93 6.44 0.95
N ALA A 70 15.96 6.26 0.05
CA ALA A 70 14.96 7.27 -0.28
C ALA A 70 13.95 7.53 0.85
N ARG A 71 13.68 6.53 1.71
CA ARG A 71 12.75 6.66 2.85
C ARG A 71 13.30 7.43 4.04
N ARG A 72 14.60 7.74 4.05
CA ARG A 72 15.24 8.39 5.22
C ARG A 72 14.92 9.86 5.39
N GLY A 73 14.43 10.53 4.35
CA GLY A 73 14.13 11.95 4.40
C GLY A 73 12.66 12.26 4.67
N PHE A 74 11.78 11.25 4.73
CA PHE A 74 10.34 11.43 4.85
C PHE A 74 9.78 10.38 5.82
N GLU A 75 9.43 10.81 7.03
CA GLU A 75 8.78 9.94 8.00
C GLU A 75 7.26 10.17 7.93
N PRO A 76 6.47 9.11 7.70
CA PRO A 76 5.01 9.21 7.73
C PRO A 76 4.49 9.31 9.17
N LEU A 77 3.23 9.72 9.33
CA LEU A 77 2.62 9.85 10.66
C LEU A 77 2.46 8.49 11.34
N ILE A 78 2.10 7.46 10.57
CA ILE A 78 2.12 6.06 10.99
C ILE A 78 2.88 5.22 9.97
N ARG A 79 3.33 4.03 10.36
CA ARG A 79 3.92 3.05 9.45
C ARG A 79 3.01 1.83 9.36
N LEU A 80 3.07 1.09 8.26
CA LEU A 80 2.47 -0.25 8.17
C LEU A 80 3.59 -1.27 8.04
N ASP A 81 3.60 -2.25 8.95
CA ASP A 81 4.58 -3.34 8.88
C ASP A 81 4.24 -4.35 7.77
N CYS A 82 5.07 -5.37 7.64
CA CYS A 82 4.96 -6.39 6.60
C CYS A 82 3.63 -7.17 6.59
N VAL A 83 2.88 -7.17 7.69
CA VAL A 83 1.53 -7.77 7.78
C VAL A 83 0.40 -6.75 7.69
N GLY A 84 0.74 -5.47 7.49
CA GLY A 84 -0.22 -4.38 7.36
C GLY A 84 -0.72 -3.83 8.69
N ALA A 85 -0.08 -4.19 9.82
CA ALA A 85 -0.43 -3.63 11.11
C ALA A 85 0.19 -2.23 11.26
N ALA A 86 -0.61 -1.31 11.81
CA ALA A 86 -0.15 0.05 12.06
C ALA A 86 0.87 0.10 13.20
N ARG A 87 2.01 0.73 12.93
CA ARG A 87 3.11 0.95 13.86
C ARG A 87 3.37 2.44 14.04
N PRO A 88 3.91 2.85 15.19
CA PRO A 88 4.36 4.22 15.40
C PRO A 88 5.31 4.68 14.29
N GLY A 89 5.05 5.88 13.76
CA GLY A 89 5.96 6.69 12.92
C GLY A 89 6.25 7.99 13.67
N LEU A 90 5.92 9.15 13.07
CA LEU A 90 5.92 10.41 13.81
C LEU A 90 4.89 10.46 14.93
N ALA A 91 3.76 9.77 14.78
CA ALA A 91 2.81 9.56 15.87
C ALA A 91 3.22 8.35 16.72
N GLN A 92 3.40 8.55 18.03
CA GLN A 92 3.65 7.49 19.00
C GLN A 92 2.37 6.71 19.35
N SER A 93 1.20 7.35 19.22
CA SER A 93 -0.09 6.76 19.57
C SER A 93 -1.22 7.51 18.88
N TRP A 94 -2.35 6.84 18.72
CA TRP A 94 -3.56 7.41 18.14
C TRP A 94 -4.80 6.86 18.84
N THR A 95 -5.87 7.63 18.86
CA THR A 95 -7.18 7.24 19.41
C THR A 95 -8.28 7.77 18.51
N THR A 96 -9.41 7.06 18.45
CA THR A 96 -10.60 7.55 17.74
C THR A 96 -11.73 7.90 18.70
N ASP A 97 -12.63 8.75 18.25
CA ASP A 97 -13.88 9.04 18.94
C ASP A 97 -14.90 7.91 18.75
N SER A 98 -16.06 8.01 19.43
CA SER A 98 -17.11 6.99 19.32
C SER A 98 -17.75 6.91 17.94
N SER A 99 -17.60 7.95 17.10
CA SER A 99 -18.14 7.95 15.74
C SER A 99 -17.19 7.36 14.71
N HIS A 100 -15.94 7.05 15.10
CA HIS A 100 -14.88 6.55 14.22
C HIS A 100 -14.51 7.54 13.09
N ARG A 101 -14.92 8.80 13.21
CA ARG A 101 -14.70 9.85 12.21
C ARG A 101 -13.67 10.86 12.64
N ALA A 102 -13.38 10.98 13.94
CA ALA A 102 -12.30 11.82 14.44
C ALA A 102 -11.18 10.94 14.99
N TRP A 103 -9.95 11.21 14.55
CA TRP A 103 -8.74 10.52 14.99
C TRP A 103 -7.77 11.53 15.58
N THR A 104 -7.38 11.32 16.84
CA THR A 104 -6.38 12.12 17.53
C THR A 104 -5.06 11.39 17.48
N PHE A 105 -4.06 11.99 16.82
CA PHE A 105 -2.69 11.51 16.76
C PHE A 105 -1.82 12.27 17.76
N VAL A 106 -1.00 11.54 18.53
CA VAL A 106 -0.03 12.11 19.46
C VAL A 106 1.37 11.94 18.88
N PHE A 107 2.04 13.05 18.60
CA PHE A 107 3.39 13.08 18.05
C PHE A 107 4.41 12.61 19.10
N ALA A 108 5.37 11.80 18.67
CA ALA A 108 6.47 11.32 19.49
C ALA A 108 7.40 12.48 19.87
N PRO A 109 8.08 12.43 21.04
CA PRO A 109 9.12 13.42 21.38
C PRO A 109 10.28 13.43 20.38
N SER A 110 10.53 12.27 19.72
CA SER A 110 11.53 12.11 18.68
C SER A 110 11.19 12.84 17.38
N ALA A 111 9.96 13.33 17.19
CA ALA A 111 9.56 14.17 16.06
C ALA A 111 10.08 15.62 16.18
N ALA A 112 11.24 15.83 16.80
CA ALA A 112 11.80 17.15 17.06
C ALA A 112 11.91 17.94 15.74
N GLY A 113 11.36 19.16 15.73
CA GLY A 113 11.28 20.02 14.54
C GLY A 113 9.97 19.90 13.74
N VAL A 114 9.13 18.90 14.02
CA VAL A 114 7.83 18.72 13.37
C VAL A 114 6.70 18.84 14.40
N THR A 115 5.87 19.87 14.28
CA THR A 115 4.68 20.06 15.12
C THR A 115 3.41 19.69 14.34
N PRO A 116 2.31 19.34 15.02
CA PRO A 116 1.00 19.18 14.38
C PRO A 116 0.59 20.35 13.48
N ALA A 117 0.93 21.59 13.89
CA ALA A 117 0.65 22.78 13.11
C ALA A 117 1.50 22.87 11.84
N SER A 118 2.81 22.60 11.92
CA SER A 118 3.68 22.61 10.73
C SER A 118 3.33 21.47 9.77
N ALA A 119 3.06 20.28 10.29
CA ALA A 119 2.58 19.12 9.53
C ALA A 119 1.29 19.45 8.74
N ALA A 120 0.27 19.96 9.43
CA ALA A 120 -1.00 20.30 8.81
C ALA A 120 -0.89 21.48 7.83
N ALA A 121 0.06 22.40 8.02
CA ALA A 121 0.34 23.47 7.06
C ALA A 121 1.05 22.92 5.80
N GLU A 122 2.02 22.03 5.97
CA GLU A 122 2.75 21.41 4.86
C GLU A 122 1.80 20.58 3.99
N TRP A 123 0.97 19.71 4.59
CA TRP A 123 0.07 18.86 3.81
C TRP A 123 -1.00 19.64 3.04
N ARG A 124 -1.40 20.83 3.51
CA ARG A 124 -2.34 21.69 2.79
C ARG A 124 -1.68 22.42 1.62
N THR A 125 -0.42 22.81 1.76
CA THR A 125 0.28 23.62 0.76
C THR A 125 0.96 22.76 -0.32
N ARG A 126 1.42 21.56 0.03
CA ARG A 126 2.05 20.63 -0.91
C ARG A 126 1.01 19.93 -1.80
N PRO A 127 1.04 20.10 -3.14
CA PRO A 127 -0.03 19.65 -4.02
C PRO A 127 -0.35 18.15 -3.92
N ASP A 128 0.67 17.30 -3.85
CA ASP A 128 0.50 15.85 -3.76
C ASP A 128 -0.16 15.42 -2.44
N ALA A 129 0.27 16.04 -1.32
CA ALA A 129 -0.32 15.79 -0.01
C ALA A 129 -1.79 16.24 0.04
N ALA A 130 -2.07 17.47 -0.43
CA ALA A 130 -3.42 18.01 -0.45
C ALA A 130 -4.36 17.19 -1.34
N THR A 131 -3.84 16.62 -2.42
CA THR A 131 -4.56 15.71 -3.31
C THR A 131 -4.84 14.38 -2.61
N THR A 132 -3.86 13.80 -1.94
CA THR A 132 -4.02 12.59 -1.11
C THR A 132 -5.07 12.74 -0.02
N LEU A 133 -5.05 13.86 0.72
CA LEU A 133 -6.04 14.15 1.76
C LEU A 133 -7.47 14.22 1.18
N ARG A 134 -7.63 14.92 0.05
CA ARG A 134 -8.91 15.02 -0.66
C ARG A 134 -9.43 13.66 -1.12
N TYR A 135 -8.58 12.85 -1.76
CA TYR A 135 -8.95 11.50 -2.20
C TYR A 135 -9.33 10.57 -1.05
N SER A 136 -8.80 10.82 0.15
CA SER A 136 -9.05 10.00 1.33
C SER A 136 -10.30 10.42 2.11
N GLY A 137 -10.96 11.53 1.73
CA GLY A 137 -12.10 12.07 2.45
C GLY A 137 -11.72 12.66 3.81
N VAL A 138 -10.54 13.28 3.92
CA VAL A 138 -10.16 14.04 5.12
C VAL A 138 -10.89 15.39 5.08
N ALA A 139 -11.78 15.60 6.05
CA ALA A 139 -12.60 16.79 6.19
C ALA A 139 -11.83 17.95 6.85
N SER A 140 -11.08 17.66 7.92
CA SER A 140 -10.28 18.68 8.63
C SER A 140 -9.01 18.11 9.25
N LEU A 141 -8.04 19.01 9.46
CA LEU A 141 -6.78 18.79 10.17
C LEU A 141 -6.65 19.88 11.24
N GLU A 142 -6.87 19.54 12.50
CA GLU A 142 -6.96 20.50 13.60
C GLU A 142 -5.84 20.25 14.61
N PRO A 143 -4.75 21.05 14.57
CA PRO A 143 -3.75 21.04 15.61
C PRO A 143 -4.39 21.47 16.94
N LEU A 144 -4.45 20.58 17.92
CA LEU A 144 -4.96 20.91 19.25
C LEU A 144 -3.90 21.60 20.10
N ASP A 145 -2.65 21.14 19.96
CA ASP A 145 -1.46 21.68 20.62
C ASP A 145 -0.19 21.21 19.91
N GLU A 146 0.96 21.43 20.55
CA GLU A 146 2.30 21.07 20.04
C GLU A 146 2.53 19.58 19.80
N ARG A 147 1.65 18.70 20.30
CA ARG A 147 1.80 17.24 20.17
C ARG A 147 0.57 16.53 19.66
N ARG A 148 -0.59 17.17 19.63
CA ARG A 148 -1.86 16.52 19.24
C ARG A 148 -2.43 17.11 17.96
N LEU A 149 -2.67 16.24 16.99
CA LEU A 149 -3.40 16.54 15.76
C LEU A 149 -4.72 15.79 15.75
N VAL A 150 -5.83 16.48 15.57
CA VAL A 150 -7.12 15.86 15.27
C VAL A 150 -7.34 15.85 13.77
N VAL A 151 -7.76 14.70 13.25
CA VAL A 151 -8.12 14.49 11.86
C VAL A 151 -9.58 14.08 11.81
N SER A 152 -10.39 14.82 11.07
CA SER A 152 -11.79 14.48 10.83
C SER A 152 -11.95 13.86 9.45
N LEU A 153 -12.77 12.82 9.34
CA LEU A 153 -13.06 12.09 8.10
C LEU A 153 -14.53 12.21 7.69
N ASP A 154 -14.77 12.28 6.39
CA ASP A 154 -16.12 12.31 5.79
C ASP A 154 -16.87 10.99 5.97
N ARG A 155 -16.17 9.89 6.29
CA ARG A 155 -16.70 8.56 6.56
C ARG A 155 -15.99 7.94 7.76
N PRO A 156 -16.68 7.09 8.55
CA PRO A 156 -16.04 6.38 9.65
C PRO A 156 -14.95 5.44 9.11
N ALA A 157 -13.90 5.23 9.91
CA ALA A 157 -12.86 4.26 9.64
C ALA A 157 -12.78 3.25 10.81
N ASP A 158 -12.83 1.96 10.50
CA ASP A 158 -12.81 0.90 11.53
C ASP A 158 -11.43 0.68 12.16
N SER A 159 -10.39 1.21 11.51
CA SER A 159 -9.01 1.19 11.96
C SER A 159 -8.36 2.56 11.75
N VAL A 160 -7.17 2.74 12.31
CA VAL A 160 -6.39 3.96 12.05
C VAL A 160 -6.24 4.17 10.54
N PRO A 161 -6.47 5.40 10.02
CA PRO A 161 -6.50 5.62 8.59
C PRO A 161 -5.13 5.39 7.92
N PHE A 162 -5.06 4.38 7.06
CA PHE A 162 -3.80 3.97 6.40
C PHE A 162 -3.20 5.01 5.46
N LEU A 163 -3.97 6.04 5.02
CA LEU A 163 -3.40 7.16 4.25
C LEU A 163 -2.21 7.82 4.96
N PHE A 164 -2.16 7.75 6.29
CA PHE A 164 -1.11 8.37 7.08
C PHE A 164 0.24 7.62 7.04
N ALA A 165 0.27 6.46 6.37
CA ALA A 165 1.49 5.76 5.96
C ALA A 165 1.94 6.14 4.53
N ASP A 166 1.19 6.98 3.83
CA ASP A 166 1.48 7.33 2.44
C ASP A 166 2.67 8.29 2.36
N VAL A 167 3.61 7.99 1.45
CA VAL A 167 4.83 8.81 1.26
C VAL A 167 4.53 10.25 0.87
N SER A 168 3.39 10.51 0.22
CA SER A 168 2.96 11.88 -0.08
C SER A 168 2.55 12.66 1.17
N LEU A 169 2.34 12.01 2.31
CA LEU A 169 2.12 12.65 3.62
C LEU A 169 3.36 12.55 4.53
N GLY A 170 4.45 11.94 4.05
CA GLY A 170 5.72 11.96 4.78
C GLY A 170 6.17 13.39 5.05
N LEU A 171 6.72 13.62 6.24
CA LEU A 171 7.27 14.90 6.67
C LEU A 171 8.79 14.76 6.79
N VAL A 172 9.50 15.84 6.44
CA VAL A 172 10.95 15.86 6.58
C VAL A 172 11.31 15.93 8.05
N THR A 173 12.18 15.02 8.48
CA THR A 173 12.70 14.99 9.85
C THR A 173 14.22 15.07 9.83
N ASP A 174 14.80 15.77 10.80
CA ASP A 174 16.25 15.89 10.95
C ASP A 174 16.86 14.67 11.65
N THR A 175 16.19 13.50 11.62
CA THR A 175 16.70 12.30 12.28
C THR A 175 17.95 11.80 11.55
N LEU A 176 19.11 12.09 12.13
CA LEU A 176 20.39 11.52 11.73
C LEU A 176 20.35 9.99 11.95
N PRO A 177 20.97 9.19 11.06
CA PRO A 177 21.08 7.76 11.27
C PRO A 177 21.80 7.45 12.59
N PRO A 178 21.58 6.27 13.19
CA PRO A 178 22.41 5.81 14.31
C PRO A 178 23.88 5.95 13.92
N ALA A 179 24.67 6.52 14.84
CA ALA A 179 26.04 6.95 14.56
C ALA A 179 26.85 5.83 13.89
N GLY A 180 27.31 6.09 12.65
CA GLY A 180 28.29 5.26 11.94
C GLY A 180 27.78 4.40 10.77
N THR A 181 26.47 4.18 10.58
CA THR A 181 25.96 3.42 9.42
C THR A 181 25.19 4.29 8.42
N THR A 182 25.77 4.49 7.25
CA THR A 182 25.15 5.22 6.13
C THR A 182 24.71 4.22 5.06
N PHE A 183 23.59 4.46 4.39
CA PHE A 183 23.04 3.63 3.32
C PHE A 183 23.05 4.52 2.10
N VAL A 184 23.78 4.09 1.09
CA VAL A 184 24.08 4.90 -0.09
C VAL A 184 23.40 4.24 -1.29
N PRO A 185 22.57 4.97 -2.05
CA PRO A 185 22.01 4.43 -3.28
C PRO A 185 23.15 4.17 -4.28
N PHE A 186 23.26 2.91 -4.70
CA PHE A 186 24.23 2.45 -5.67
C PHE A 186 23.50 2.14 -6.99
N ARG A 187 23.77 2.95 -8.02
CA ARG A 187 23.22 2.69 -9.35
C ARG A 187 24.12 1.73 -10.10
N LEU A 188 23.50 0.67 -10.62
CA LEU A 188 24.12 -0.25 -11.56
C LEU A 188 24.57 0.51 -12.82
N ALA A 189 25.79 0.23 -13.28
CA ALA A 189 26.31 0.68 -14.57
C ALA A 189 26.00 -0.30 -15.71
N GLY A 190 25.63 -1.56 -15.39
CA GLY A 190 25.27 -2.63 -16.32
C GLY A 190 23.81 -3.06 -16.23
N GLU A 191 23.35 -3.84 -17.21
CA GLU A 191 21.96 -4.35 -17.26
C GLU A 191 21.73 -5.55 -16.32
N ASP A 192 22.79 -6.26 -15.92
CA ASP A 192 22.70 -7.46 -15.09
C ASP A 192 22.73 -7.10 -13.59
N PRO A 193 21.66 -7.37 -12.82
CA PRO A 193 21.66 -7.08 -11.38
C PRO A 193 22.71 -7.86 -10.57
N ARG A 194 23.26 -8.96 -11.11
CA ARG A 194 24.33 -9.73 -10.47
C ARG A 194 25.62 -8.91 -10.34
N ASP A 195 25.89 -8.04 -11.31
CA ASP A 195 27.07 -7.17 -11.29
C ASP A 195 27.05 -6.22 -10.08
N ALA A 196 25.86 -5.83 -9.59
CA ALA A 196 25.75 -5.02 -8.37
C ALA A 196 26.28 -5.78 -7.15
N LEU A 197 25.89 -7.05 -7.03
CA LEU A 197 26.27 -7.90 -5.91
C LEU A 197 27.77 -8.16 -5.91
N ASP A 198 28.36 -8.33 -7.09
CA ASP A 198 29.80 -8.54 -7.30
C ASP A 198 30.61 -7.26 -7.09
N ALA A 199 30.04 -6.10 -7.44
CA ALA A 199 30.60 -4.78 -7.17
C ALA A 199 30.48 -4.35 -5.69
N GLY A 200 29.91 -5.19 -4.82
CA GLY A 200 29.87 -4.96 -3.39
C GLY A 200 28.55 -4.43 -2.85
N ALA A 201 27.46 -4.43 -3.63
CA ALA A 201 26.14 -4.09 -3.10
C ALA A 201 25.80 -4.97 -1.88
N ASP A 202 25.26 -4.33 -0.85
CA ASP A 202 24.86 -4.96 0.40
C ASP A 202 23.39 -5.36 0.40
N ILE A 203 22.56 -4.57 -0.28
CA ILE A 203 21.12 -4.80 -0.37
C ILE A 203 20.70 -4.68 -1.84
N LEU A 204 19.99 -5.69 -2.36
CA LEU A 204 19.36 -5.66 -3.66
C LEU A 204 17.94 -6.23 -3.55
N ARG A 205 16.94 -5.49 -4.03
CA ARG A 205 15.58 -6.02 -4.21
C ARG A 205 15.42 -6.48 -5.64
N THR A 206 14.91 -7.70 -5.83
CA THR A 206 14.67 -8.24 -7.17
C THR A 206 13.54 -9.27 -7.16
N SER A 207 12.88 -9.43 -8.30
CA SER A 207 11.98 -10.55 -8.60
C SER A 207 12.58 -11.55 -9.59
N ASP A 208 13.81 -11.31 -10.06
CA ASP A 208 14.48 -12.14 -11.06
C ASP A 208 14.98 -13.47 -10.43
N PRO A 209 14.42 -14.63 -10.85
CA PRO A 209 14.79 -15.92 -10.28
C PRO A 209 16.26 -16.28 -10.52
N ALA A 210 16.89 -15.84 -11.61
CA ALA A 210 18.29 -16.12 -11.89
C ALA A 210 19.22 -15.36 -10.92
N VAL A 211 18.87 -14.12 -10.57
CA VAL A 211 19.60 -13.32 -9.57
C VAL A 211 19.41 -13.91 -8.17
N LEU A 212 18.20 -14.38 -7.85
CA LEU A 212 17.94 -15.04 -6.56
C LEU A 212 18.72 -16.35 -6.43
N GLU A 213 18.78 -17.15 -7.48
CA GLU A 213 19.56 -18.39 -7.47
C GLU A 213 21.07 -18.11 -7.37
N TYR A 214 21.55 -17.12 -8.09
CA TYR A 214 22.91 -16.62 -7.95
C TYR A 214 23.23 -16.25 -6.50
N ALA A 215 22.39 -15.43 -5.86
CA ALA A 215 22.59 -15.02 -4.47
C ALA A 215 22.54 -16.21 -3.49
N ARG A 216 21.65 -17.18 -3.68
CA ARG A 216 21.56 -18.41 -2.84
C ARG A 216 22.80 -19.28 -2.94
N SER A 217 23.48 -19.28 -4.10
CA SER A 217 24.73 -20.03 -4.29
C SER A 217 25.93 -19.43 -3.53
N ARG A 218 25.80 -18.20 -2.99
CA ARG A 218 26.86 -17.50 -2.27
C ARG A 218 26.62 -17.48 -0.76
N ASN A 219 27.69 -17.71 -0.01
CA ASN A 219 27.66 -17.74 1.46
C ASN A 219 27.71 -16.36 2.13
N ASP A 220 27.89 -15.28 1.39
CA ASP A 220 27.91 -13.93 1.95
C ASP A 220 26.54 -13.23 1.92
N PHE A 221 25.54 -13.86 1.30
CA PHE A 221 24.19 -13.35 1.21
C PHE A 221 23.16 -14.20 1.95
N THR A 222 22.04 -13.56 2.21
CA THR A 222 20.78 -14.13 2.66
C THR A 222 19.68 -13.60 1.76
N VAL A 223 18.72 -14.47 1.41
CA VAL A 223 17.61 -14.11 0.52
C VAL A 223 16.32 -14.22 1.32
N HIS A 224 15.60 -13.10 1.43
CA HIS A 224 14.37 -13.00 2.19
C HIS A 224 13.21 -12.68 1.26
N PRO A 225 12.15 -13.50 1.22
CA PRO A 225 10.93 -13.11 0.52
C PRO A 225 10.32 -11.90 1.22
N LEU A 226 9.92 -10.90 0.43
CA LEU A 226 9.18 -9.74 0.92
C LEU A 226 7.66 -10.02 0.85
N PRO A 227 6.81 -9.19 1.51
CA PRO A 227 5.37 -9.31 1.40
C PRO A 227 4.87 -9.30 -0.04
N TRP A 228 3.74 -9.97 -0.25
CA TRP A 228 2.96 -9.84 -1.48
C TRP A 228 2.46 -8.41 -1.60
N SER A 229 3.11 -7.62 -2.47
CA SER A 229 2.93 -6.16 -2.51
C SER A 229 2.23 -5.67 -3.77
N ARG A 230 2.05 -6.53 -4.78
CA ARG A 230 1.42 -6.20 -6.05
C ARG A 230 0.42 -7.26 -6.47
N THR A 231 -0.70 -6.81 -7.02
CA THR A 231 -1.64 -7.63 -7.79
C THR A 231 -1.63 -7.14 -9.22
N TYR A 232 -1.41 -8.03 -10.18
CA TYR A 232 -1.64 -7.71 -11.59
C TYR A 232 -3.12 -7.87 -11.90
N VAL A 233 -3.69 -6.85 -12.54
CA VAL A 233 -5.10 -6.83 -12.93
C VAL A 233 -5.22 -6.63 -14.44
N LEU A 234 -6.22 -7.26 -15.04
CA LEU A 234 -6.72 -6.90 -16.35
C LEU A 234 -7.79 -5.82 -16.16
N VAL A 235 -7.50 -4.61 -16.63
CA VAL A 235 -8.46 -3.50 -16.66
C VAL A 235 -9.13 -3.50 -18.02
N VAL A 236 -10.46 -3.66 -18.02
CA VAL A 236 -11.29 -3.64 -19.22
C VAL A 236 -12.13 -2.37 -19.21
N PRO A 237 -11.82 -1.37 -20.06
CA PRO A 237 -12.64 -0.16 -20.17
C PRO A 237 -14.08 -0.47 -20.62
N PRO A 238 -15.03 0.45 -20.39
CA PRO A 238 -16.38 0.34 -20.96
C PRO A 238 -16.33 0.13 -22.48
N GLY A 239 -17.05 -0.87 -23.00
CA GLY A 239 -17.04 -1.25 -24.42
C GLY A 239 -15.96 -2.28 -24.82
N GLY A 240 -15.12 -2.73 -23.87
CA GLY A 240 -14.16 -3.82 -24.06
C GLY A 240 -14.77 -5.23 -24.04
N ASP A 241 -15.94 -5.42 -24.65
CA ASP A 241 -16.81 -6.58 -24.46
C ASP A 241 -16.14 -7.93 -24.80
N GLY A 242 -16.37 -8.93 -23.94
CA GLY A 242 -15.99 -10.33 -24.13
C GLY A 242 -14.57 -10.72 -23.71
N LEU A 243 -13.74 -9.79 -23.22
CA LEU A 243 -12.45 -10.14 -22.59
C LEU A 243 -12.62 -10.62 -21.15
N THR A 244 -13.64 -10.14 -20.45
CA THR A 244 -14.00 -10.58 -19.09
C THR A 244 -14.46 -12.03 -19.06
N ASP A 245 -15.12 -12.50 -20.13
CA ASP A 245 -15.62 -13.88 -20.23
C ASP A 245 -14.50 -14.92 -20.42
N LEU A 246 -13.31 -14.48 -20.87
CA LEU A 246 -12.12 -15.33 -21.02
C LEU A 246 -11.51 -15.73 -19.68
N ILE A 247 -11.79 -14.96 -18.63
CA ILE A 247 -11.27 -15.21 -17.28
C ILE A 247 -12.49 -15.47 -16.41
N PRO A 248 -12.84 -16.74 -16.17
CA PRO A 248 -13.95 -17.07 -15.29
C PRO A 248 -13.70 -16.42 -13.94
N GLY A 249 -14.65 -15.60 -13.46
CA GLY A 249 -14.48 -14.80 -12.24
C GLY A 249 -14.05 -15.61 -11.01
N ASP A 250 -14.36 -16.91 -10.98
CA ASP A 250 -14.06 -17.84 -9.89
C ASP A 250 -12.91 -18.84 -10.17
N SER A 251 -12.09 -18.61 -11.19
CA SER A 251 -11.06 -19.60 -11.58
C SER A 251 -9.73 -19.40 -10.84
N ALA A 252 -9.69 -19.71 -9.54
CA ALA A 252 -8.43 -19.79 -8.78
C ALA A 252 -7.39 -20.70 -9.48
N ALA A 253 -7.85 -21.79 -10.11
CA ALA A 253 -7.01 -22.68 -10.90
C ALA A 253 -6.41 -22.02 -12.16
N PHE A 254 -7.17 -21.17 -12.85
CA PHE A 254 -6.67 -20.40 -13.99
C PHE A 254 -5.60 -19.41 -13.57
N ARG A 255 -5.85 -18.66 -12.49
CA ARG A 255 -4.87 -17.74 -11.90
C ARG A 255 -3.61 -18.47 -11.44
N ALA A 256 -3.75 -19.66 -10.87
CA ALA A 256 -2.61 -20.51 -10.51
C ALA A 256 -1.82 -20.99 -11.74
N GLY A 257 -2.50 -21.29 -12.85
CA GLY A 257 -1.86 -21.57 -14.14
C GLY A 257 -1.06 -20.36 -14.65
N LEU A 258 -1.66 -19.16 -14.66
CA LEU A 258 -0.95 -17.93 -15.03
C LEU A 258 0.30 -17.69 -14.16
N ALA A 259 0.16 -17.85 -12.85
CA ALA A 259 1.27 -17.65 -11.91
C ALA A 259 2.44 -18.63 -12.14
N ARG A 260 2.16 -19.87 -12.54
CA ARG A 260 3.20 -20.89 -12.78
C ARG A 260 3.80 -20.82 -14.18
N ASP A 261 2.96 -20.60 -15.19
CA ASP A 261 3.32 -20.88 -16.58
C ASP A 261 3.62 -19.60 -17.39
N ALA A 262 3.11 -18.44 -16.96
CA ALA A 262 3.24 -17.20 -17.74
C ALA A 262 4.40 -16.33 -17.27
N VAL A 263 4.73 -16.31 -15.98
CA VAL A 263 5.61 -15.29 -15.40
C VAL A 263 6.91 -15.87 -14.86
N HIS A 264 8.01 -15.17 -15.09
CA HIS A 264 9.34 -15.53 -14.58
C HIS A 264 9.65 -14.72 -13.32
N ALA A 265 8.81 -14.88 -12.29
CA ALA A 265 8.90 -14.18 -11.01
C ALA A 265 8.22 -15.00 -9.90
N GLU A 266 8.45 -14.65 -8.64
CA GLU A 266 7.65 -15.20 -7.53
C GLU A 266 6.20 -14.71 -7.62
N ALA A 267 5.31 -15.62 -8.02
CA ALA A 267 3.91 -15.33 -8.26
C ALA A 267 2.99 -16.38 -7.64
N ARG A 268 1.77 -15.97 -7.29
CA ARG A 268 0.67 -16.86 -6.90
C ARG A 268 -0.64 -16.39 -7.52
N ALA A 269 -1.67 -17.24 -7.47
CA ALA A 269 -3.02 -16.81 -7.81
C ALA A 269 -3.41 -15.59 -6.95
N ALA A 270 -3.99 -14.56 -7.56
CA ALA A 270 -4.48 -13.41 -6.80
C ALA A 270 -5.58 -13.85 -5.82
N GLU A 271 -5.43 -13.47 -4.55
CA GLU A 271 -6.33 -13.85 -3.45
C GLU A 271 -7.20 -12.65 -3.05
N PRO A 272 -8.48 -12.82 -2.70
CA PRO A 272 -9.29 -11.77 -2.06
C PRO A 272 -8.89 -11.57 -0.58
N PRO A 273 -9.32 -10.48 0.08
CA PRO A 273 -10.15 -9.39 -0.43
C PRO A 273 -9.36 -8.45 -1.36
N PHE A 274 -10.04 -7.89 -2.35
CA PHE A 274 -9.47 -6.90 -3.25
C PHE A 274 -9.95 -5.51 -2.84
N TRP A 275 -9.02 -4.59 -2.61
CA TRP A 275 -9.37 -3.27 -2.08
C TRP A 275 -10.32 -2.49 -2.98
N TRP A 276 -10.36 -2.77 -4.29
CA TRP A 276 -11.25 -2.12 -5.26
C TRP A 276 -12.69 -2.65 -5.23
N SER A 277 -12.95 -3.77 -4.57
CA SER A 277 -14.30 -4.38 -4.51
C SER A 277 -15.24 -3.63 -3.55
N ASP A 278 -14.70 -3.07 -2.46
CA ASP A 278 -15.48 -2.45 -1.37
C ASP A 278 -15.27 -0.93 -1.26
N VAL A 279 -14.78 -0.29 -2.33
CA VAL A 279 -14.59 1.17 -2.35
C VAL A 279 -15.93 1.85 -2.52
N GLY A 280 -16.44 2.46 -1.44
CA GLY A 280 -17.59 3.37 -1.55
C GLY A 280 -17.28 4.56 -2.46
N PRO A 281 -18.27 5.41 -2.80
CA PRO A 281 -18.11 6.46 -3.79
C PRO A 281 -16.89 7.34 -3.49
N CYS A 282 -16.03 7.51 -4.50
CA CYS A 282 -14.91 8.43 -4.41
C CYS A 282 -15.41 9.87 -4.50
N PRO A 283 -14.76 10.83 -3.81
CA PRO A 283 -15.06 12.25 -3.98
C PRO A 283 -15.09 12.59 -5.46
N ALA A 284 -16.06 13.41 -5.88
CA ALA A 284 -16.26 13.76 -7.28
C ALA A 284 -14.97 14.35 -7.86
N ILE A 285 -14.24 13.50 -8.57
CA ILE A 285 -13.18 13.92 -9.47
C ILE A 285 -13.89 14.57 -10.65
N GLU A 286 -13.33 15.62 -11.23
CA GLU A 286 -13.76 16.09 -12.54
C GLU A 286 -13.68 14.90 -13.52
N THR A 287 -14.83 14.25 -13.70
CA THR A 287 -14.98 13.12 -14.60
C THR A 287 -14.89 13.69 -15.99
N ARG A 288 -13.75 13.45 -16.64
CA ARG A 288 -13.66 13.71 -18.08
C ARG A 288 -14.46 12.62 -18.77
N GLU A 289 -15.52 13.00 -19.47
CA GLU A 289 -16.28 12.08 -20.30
C GLU A 289 -15.29 11.36 -21.25
N PRO A 290 -15.44 10.04 -21.45
CA PRO A 290 -14.64 9.33 -22.43
C PRO A 290 -14.79 10.05 -23.77
N THR A 291 -13.66 10.34 -24.41
CA THR A 291 -13.71 11.01 -25.72
C THR A 291 -14.40 10.05 -26.69
N PRO A 292 -15.49 10.44 -27.37
CA PRO A 292 -16.17 9.55 -28.27
C PRO A 292 -15.22 9.14 -29.41
N ASP A 293 -15.19 7.84 -29.68
CA ASP A 293 -14.90 7.29 -31.00
C ASP A 293 -13.53 7.67 -31.62
N GLN A 294 -12.44 7.53 -30.84
CA GLN A 294 -11.19 7.14 -31.48
C GLN A 294 -11.22 5.63 -31.66
N PRO A 295 -11.01 5.09 -32.88
CA PRO A 295 -10.83 3.66 -33.09
C PRO A 295 -9.69 3.22 -32.20
N GLY A 296 -10.04 2.62 -31.07
CA GLY A 296 -9.10 2.19 -30.07
C GLY A 296 -8.11 1.28 -30.75
N ALA A 297 -6.82 1.50 -30.52
CA ALA A 297 -5.82 0.59 -31.03
C ALA A 297 -6.20 -0.79 -30.49
N ASN A 298 -6.64 -1.70 -31.37
CA ASN A 298 -7.19 -3.01 -31.02
C ASN A 298 -6.08 -3.85 -30.37
N ARG A 299 -5.78 -3.62 -29.09
CA ARG A 299 -4.63 -4.18 -28.39
C ARG A 299 -4.88 -4.31 -26.88
N ILE A 300 -4.15 -5.22 -26.25
CA ILE A 300 -3.99 -5.29 -24.79
C ILE A 300 -2.71 -4.53 -24.42
N GLY A 301 -2.86 -3.38 -23.77
CA GLY A 301 -1.75 -2.50 -23.39
C GLY A 301 -1.05 -2.94 -22.10
N TYR A 302 0.28 -2.82 -22.05
CA TYR A 302 1.07 -3.04 -20.83
C TYR A 302 2.29 -2.12 -20.82
N ALA A 303 2.95 -1.97 -19.67
CA ALA A 303 4.18 -1.20 -19.57
C ALA A 303 5.33 -1.98 -20.22
N ARG A 304 5.99 -1.43 -21.24
CA ARG A 304 7.02 -2.13 -22.03
C ARG A 304 8.16 -2.67 -21.15
N GLU A 305 8.44 -1.99 -20.06
CA GLU A 305 9.51 -2.23 -19.10
C GLU A 305 9.07 -3.20 -17.99
N ASP A 306 7.82 -3.66 -18.01
CA ASP A 306 7.29 -4.64 -17.07
C ASP A 306 7.19 -6.03 -17.75
N PRO A 307 8.19 -6.91 -17.53
CA PRO A 307 8.20 -8.23 -18.14
C PRO A 307 7.06 -9.13 -17.65
N VAL A 308 6.57 -8.92 -16.42
CA VAL A 308 5.43 -9.66 -15.86
C VAL A 308 4.15 -9.25 -16.56
N ALA A 309 3.92 -7.94 -16.71
CA ALA A 309 2.75 -7.42 -17.45
C ALA A 309 2.75 -7.88 -18.92
N ARG A 310 3.93 -7.87 -19.57
CA ARG A 310 4.10 -8.37 -20.92
C ARG A 310 3.65 -9.83 -21.04
N ALA A 311 4.21 -10.70 -20.20
CA ALA A 311 3.97 -12.13 -20.31
C ALA A 311 2.51 -12.49 -19.99
N LEU A 312 1.89 -11.79 -19.03
CA LEU A 312 0.46 -11.90 -18.75
C LEU A 312 -0.39 -11.43 -19.94
N ALA A 313 -0.08 -10.28 -20.54
CA ALA A 313 -0.82 -9.77 -21.69
C ALA A 313 -0.73 -10.72 -22.90
N GLU A 314 0.46 -11.21 -23.22
CA GLU A 314 0.67 -12.19 -24.29
C GLU A 314 -0.09 -13.49 -24.02
N ARG A 315 -0.12 -13.95 -22.77
CA ARG A 315 -0.88 -15.14 -22.37
C ARG A 315 -2.38 -14.93 -22.51
N VAL A 316 -2.92 -13.77 -22.11
CA VAL A 316 -4.33 -13.42 -22.28
C VAL A 316 -4.71 -13.41 -23.77
N VAL A 317 -3.85 -12.86 -24.64
CA VAL A 317 -4.06 -12.90 -26.10
C VAL A 317 -4.08 -14.33 -26.62
N ALA A 318 -3.13 -15.17 -26.20
CA ALA A 318 -3.03 -16.57 -26.64
C ALA A 318 -4.23 -17.43 -26.19
N LEU A 319 -4.87 -17.07 -25.09
CA LEU A 319 -6.07 -17.74 -24.57
C LEU A 319 -7.36 -17.20 -25.19
N SER A 320 -7.31 -16.05 -25.87
CA SER A 320 -8.47 -15.50 -26.56
C SER A 320 -8.62 -16.17 -27.92
N ASP A 321 -9.76 -16.80 -28.18
CA ASP A 321 -10.10 -17.35 -29.52
C ASP A 321 -10.26 -16.24 -30.58
N ARG A 322 -10.13 -14.97 -30.18
CA ARG A 322 -10.23 -13.78 -31.04
C ARG A 322 -8.87 -13.43 -31.61
N SER A 323 -8.62 -13.89 -32.83
CA SER A 323 -7.34 -13.85 -33.54
C SER A 323 -6.79 -12.45 -33.92
N MET A 324 -7.30 -11.34 -33.35
CA MET A 324 -7.00 -9.98 -33.82
C MET A 324 -6.62 -8.95 -32.76
N THR A 325 -6.51 -9.30 -31.46
CA THR A 325 -6.10 -8.33 -30.43
C THR A 325 -4.66 -8.59 -29.99
N PRO A 326 -3.63 -7.96 -30.60
CA PRO A 326 -2.25 -8.09 -30.15
C PRO A 326 -2.00 -7.52 -28.75
N ALA A 327 -1.00 -8.07 -28.06
CA ALA A 327 -0.42 -7.43 -26.88
C ALA A 327 0.54 -6.31 -27.33
N GLY A 328 0.53 -5.16 -26.65
CA GLY A 328 1.33 -3.99 -27.07
C GLY A 328 1.97 -3.25 -25.90
N GLY A 329 3.31 -3.29 -25.85
CA GLY A 329 4.10 -2.57 -24.85
C GLY A 329 4.19 -1.07 -25.12
N LEU A 330 3.73 -0.28 -24.15
CA LEU A 330 3.75 1.17 -24.14
C LEU A 330 4.76 1.69 -23.10
N PRO A 331 5.50 2.78 -23.39
CA PRO A 331 6.23 3.50 -22.35
C PRO A 331 5.28 3.91 -21.21
N ALA A 332 5.73 3.84 -19.95
CA ALA A 332 4.88 4.02 -18.77
C ALA A 332 3.99 5.28 -18.81
N ARG A 333 4.52 6.43 -19.26
CA ARG A 333 3.74 7.68 -19.40
C ARG A 333 2.63 7.59 -20.43
N LEU A 334 2.90 6.93 -21.57
CA LEU A 334 1.91 6.72 -22.63
C LEU A 334 0.86 5.67 -22.22
N LEU A 335 1.27 4.64 -21.48
CA LEU A 335 0.35 3.68 -20.88
C LEU A 335 -0.62 4.38 -19.93
N ALA A 336 -0.13 5.22 -19.02
CA ALA A 336 -0.96 5.93 -18.06
C ALA A 336 -1.95 6.91 -18.73
N ALA A 337 -1.55 7.57 -19.81
CA ALA A 337 -2.47 8.38 -20.61
C ALA A 337 -3.52 7.49 -21.31
N SER A 338 -3.07 6.49 -22.06
CA SER A 338 -3.95 5.57 -22.80
C SER A 338 -4.97 4.90 -21.88
N LEU A 339 -4.53 4.39 -20.72
CA LEU A 339 -5.39 3.77 -19.73
C LEU A 339 -6.45 4.75 -19.24
N ARG A 340 -6.08 5.96 -18.83
CA ARG A 340 -7.04 6.99 -18.38
C ARG A 340 -8.05 7.34 -19.47
N ASP A 341 -7.62 7.41 -20.72
CA ASP A 341 -8.46 7.75 -21.86
C ASP A 341 -9.29 6.56 -22.38
N GLY A 342 -9.03 5.33 -21.90
CA GLY A 342 -9.76 4.12 -22.30
C GLY A 342 -9.56 3.71 -23.77
N VAL A 343 -8.44 4.07 -24.39
CA VAL A 343 -8.22 3.91 -25.85
C VAL A 343 -7.95 2.45 -26.27
N GLY A 344 -7.47 1.60 -25.38
CA GLY A 344 -7.16 0.20 -25.64
C GLY A 344 -8.35 -0.72 -25.39
N ARG A 345 -8.30 -1.96 -25.88
CA ARG A 345 -9.32 -2.96 -25.54
C ARG A 345 -9.26 -3.40 -24.09
N ALA A 346 -8.05 -3.52 -23.55
CA ALA A 346 -7.78 -3.81 -22.15
C ALA A 346 -6.33 -3.45 -21.81
N TYR A 347 -6.02 -3.49 -20.52
CA TYR A 347 -4.69 -3.21 -20.00
C TYR A 347 -4.30 -4.22 -18.94
N VAL A 348 -3.04 -4.68 -18.96
CA VAL A 348 -2.46 -5.41 -17.84
C VAL A 348 -1.58 -4.46 -17.06
N VAL A 349 -1.96 -4.19 -15.82
CA VAL A 349 -1.25 -3.25 -14.94
C VAL A 349 -1.07 -3.81 -13.54
N PRO A 350 0.06 -3.54 -12.88
CA PRO A 350 0.21 -3.81 -11.46
C PRO A 350 -0.52 -2.76 -10.62
N VAL A 351 -1.18 -3.21 -9.56
CA VAL A 351 -1.77 -2.36 -8.52
C VAL A 351 -1.20 -2.77 -7.16
N PRO A 352 -1.13 -1.86 -6.17
CA PRO A 352 -0.70 -2.26 -4.83
C PRO A 352 -1.65 -3.29 -4.25
N ARG A 353 -1.13 -4.28 -3.52
CA ARG A 353 -1.98 -5.28 -2.84
C ARG A 353 -2.84 -4.65 -1.74
N THR A 354 -2.28 -3.62 -1.09
CA THR A 354 -2.92 -2.76 -0.10
C THR A 354 -2.88 -1.33 -0.61
N ALA A 355 -4.03 -0.75 -0.97
CA ALA A 355 -4.11 0.65 -1.36
C ALA A 355 -4.28 1.55 -0.12
N LEU A 356 -3.29 2.41 0.13
CA LEU A 356 -3.39 3.41 1.21
C LEU A 356 -4.45 4.47 0.92
N VAL A 357 -4.65 4.78 -0.36
CA VAL A 357 -5.61 5.77 -0.86
C VAL A 357 -6.37 5.20 -2.06
N PRO A 358 -7.37 4.30 -1.83
CA PRO A 358 -8.05 3.58 -2.90
C PRO A 358 -8.60 4.48 -4.00
N CYS A 359 -9.20 5.61 -3.65
CA CYS A 359 -9.77 6.53 -4.64
C CYS A 359 -8.74 7.19 -5.55
N ARG A 360 -7.51 7.42 -5.07
CA ARG A 360 -6.42 7.92 -5.90
C ARG A 360 -5.91 6.85 -6.88
N GLU A 361 -5.96 5.58 -6.48
CA GLU A 361 -5.63 4.46 -7.37
C GLU A 361 -6.71 4.28 -8.45
N LEU A 362 -8.00 4.32 -8.08
CA LEU A 362 -9.13 4.22 -9.01
C LEU A 362 -9.19 5.39 -10.01
N ALA A 363 -8.77 6.59 -9.60
CA ALA A 363 -8.73 7.78 -10.47
C ALA A 363 -7.87 7.61 -11.73
N ARG A 364 -7.03 6.58 -11.77
CA ARG A 364 -6.17 6.27 -12.92
C ARG A 364 -6.90 5.50 -14.03
N TRP A 365 -8.14 5.06 -13.80
CA TRP A 365 -8.85 4.16 -14.68
C TRP A 365 -10.10 4.82 -15.27
N PRO A 366 -10.55 4.38 -16.46
CA PRO A 366 -11.81 4.84 -17.02
C PRO A 366 -12.97 4.50 -16.08
N VAL A 367 -13.92 5.42 -15.94
CA VAL A 367 -15.15 5.18 -15.16
C VAL A 367 -15.89 3.99 -15.74
N GLY A 368 -16.36 3.08 -14.88
CA GLY A 368 -17.08 1.87 -15.31
C GLY A 368 -16.17 0.74 -15.81
N SER A 369 -14.85 0.85 -15.67
CA SER A 369 -13.94 -0.25 -15.98
C SER A 369 -14.20 -1.47 -15.10
N VAL A 370 -14.10 -2.65 -15.69
CA VAL A 370 -14.10 -3.93 -14.96
C VAL A 370 -12.66 -4.32 -14.66
N LEU A 371 -12.43 -4.79 -13.43
CA LEU A 371 -11.13 -5.25 -12.97
C LEU A 371 -11.13 -6.73 -12.67
N VAL A 372 -10.29 -7.45 -13.40
CA VAL A 372 -10.12 -8.88 -13.22
C VAL A 372 -8.76 -9.15 -12.58
N PRO A 373 -8.70 -9.65 -11.34
CA PRO A 373 -7.45 -10.02 -10.70
C PRO A 373 -6.80 -11.21 -11.43
N LEU A 374 -5.50 -11.11 -11.71
CA LEU A 374 -4.73 -12.14 -12.40
C LEU A 374 -3.85 -12.92 -11.42
N ILE A 375 -2.79 -12.27 -10.92
CA ILE A 375 -1.80 -12.88 -10.03
C ILE A 375 -1.34 -11.88 -8.98
N ASP A 376 -0.95 -12.38 -7.81
CA ASP A 376 -0.16 -11.61 -6.86
C ASP A 376 1.32 -11.89 -7.11
N THR A 377 2.15 -10.86 -7.00
CA THR A 377 3.61 -10.98 -7.07
C THR A 377 4.27 -10.37 -5.83
N ARG A 378 5.46 -10.89 -5.51
CA ARG A 378 6.34 -10.34 -4.49
C ARG A 378 7.74 -10.20 -5.04
N MET A 379 8.51 -9.33 -4.39
CA MET A 379 9.95 -9.27 -4.58
C MET A 379 10.63 -10.07 -3.47
N SER A 380 11.92 -10.30 -3.63
CA SER A 380 12.81 -10.79 -2.59
C SER A 380 13.89 -9.73 -2.31
N ALA A 381 14.35 -9.65 -1.07
CA ALA A 381 15.51 -8.88 -0.66
C ALA A 381 16.72 -9.81 -0.53
N ILE A 382 17.77 -9.49 -1.28
CA ILE A 382 19.10 -10.07 -1.10
C ILE A 382 19.85 -9.14 -0.16
N VAL A 383 20.31 -9.66 0.97
CA VAL A 383 20.99 -8.90 2.01
C VAL A 383 22.32 -9.55 2.35
N ARG A 384 23.40 -8.77 2.35
CA ARG A 384 24.74 -9.19 2.78
C ARG A 384 24.74 -9.43 4.27
N ARG A 385 25.39 -10.51 4.70
CA ARG A 385 25.58 -10.82 6.12
C ARG A 385 26.37 -9.70 6.79
N GLY A 386 25.97 -9.35 8.02
CA GLY A 386 26.58 -8.25 8.77
C GLY A 386 25.99 -6.87 8.50
N VAL A 387 25.01 -6.74 7.58
CA VAL A 387 24.17 -5.54 7.49
C VAL A 387 23.33 -5.45 8.78
N PRO A 388 23.05 -4.26 9.36
CA PRO A 388 22.15 -4.14 10.49
C PRO A 388 20.74 -4.70 10.20
N ALA A 389 20.01 -5.08 11.24
CA ALA A 389 18.65 -5.58 11.09
C ALA A 389 17.77 -4.55 10.34
N LEU A 390 16.94 -5.04 9.42
CA LEU A 390 16.06 -4.22 8.60
C LEU A 390 14.61 -4.57 8.91
N ALA A 391 13.78 -3.56 9.17
CA ALA A 391 12.35 -3.73 9.21
C ALA A 391 11.76 -3.68 7.79
N VAL A 392 10.81 -4.57 7.53
CA VAL A 392 10.06 -4.71 6.28
C VAL A 392 8.71 -4.03 6.44
N GLU A 393 8.37 -3.18 5.50
CA GLU A 393 7.07 -2.52 5.42
C GLU A 393 6.09 -3.28 4.52
N PHE A 394 4.81 -2.94 4.63
CA PHE A 394 3.70 -3.60 3.93
C PHE A 394 3.87 -3.71 2.41
N ASP A 395 4.60 -2.78 1.79
CA ASP A 395 4.86 -2.74 0.35
C ASP A 395 6.20 -3.37 -0.06
N GLY A 396 6.86 -4.04 0.90
CA GLY A 396 8.18 -4.63 0.74
C GLY A 396 9.31 -3.61 0.78
N GLY A 397 9.03 -2.35 1.11
CA GLY A 397 10.07 -1.39 1.45
C GLY A 397 10.86 -1.85 2.68
N LEU A 398 12.11 -1.41 2.75
CA LEU A 398 13.05 -1.79 3.79
C LEU A 398 13.52 -0.53 4.51
N ARG A 399 13.61 -0.59 5.83
CA ARG A 399 14.16 0.49 6.66
C ARG A 399 15.11 -0.09 7.71
N PRO A 400 16.11 0.67 8.18
CA PRO A 400 16.88 0.28 9.36
C PRO A 400 15.94 0.13 10.56
N VAL A 401 16.19 -0.87 11.42
CA VAL A 401 15.56 -0.91 12.74
C VAL A 401 16.17 0.21 13.59
N ASP A 402 15.33 1.00 14.23
CA ASP A 402 15.76 2.02 15.18
C ASP A 402 16.40 1.31 16.38
N SER A 403 17.65 1.67 16.73
CA SER A 403 18.28 1.15 17.94
C SER A 403 17.45 1.59 19.16
N PRO A 404 17.18 0.71 20.14
CA PRO A 404 16.36 1.01 21.31
C PRO A 404 16.92 2.14 22.19
#